data_AF-A0A923PRF2-F1
#
_entry.id   AF-A0A923PRF2-F1
#
_cell.length_a   1.000
_cell.length_b   1.000
_cell.length_c   1.000
_cell.angle_alpha   90.00
_cell.angle_beta   90.00
_cell.angle_gamma   90.00
#
_symmetry.space_group_name_H-M   'P 1'
#
loop_
_entity.id
_entity.type
_entity.pdbx_description
1 polymer ?
#
loop_
_entity_poly.entity_id
_entity_poly.type
_entity_poly.pdbx_seq_one_letter_code
_entity_poly.pdbx_strand_id
1 'polypeptide(L)'
;MYPDESEEAGDLEGASPVVKAKPSLVPSWIMLGFLIGALFVWALPARKPAPPRLEKSEPRTVIMKTVPQFTTVEAVFTEWGKYAVWDNELTEIALWSSETKDYTDCFEVLRSGSSYFFRSIPRLTRPVLTHGTRENSPLQFTETEAQRAEWLGEKRQETWRSLSDAARSKAITSPPTKAPETP
;
A
#
# COMPACT_ATOMS: atom_id res chain seq x y z
N MET A 1 -73.84 50.45 -8.08
CA MET A 1 -72.92 50.11 -6.98
C MET A 1 -72.20 48.83 -7.39
N TYR A 2 -70.88 48.79 -7.23
CA TYR A 2 -69.98 47.71 -7.64
C TYR A 2 -70.33 46.33 -7.02
N PRO A 3 -69.78 45.23 -7.59
CA PRO A 3 -69.93 43.83 -7.16
C PRO A 3 -69.01 43.47 -5.98
N ASP A 4 -69.29 42.36 -5.28
CA ASP A 4 -68.41 41.70 -4.29
C ASP A 4 -68.87 40.22 -4.16
N GLU A 5 -68.28 39.28 -4.89
CA GLU A 5 -67.21 38.33 -4.50
C GLU A 5 -67.63 37.23 -3.48
N SER A 6 -67.75 36.00 -3.98
CA SER A 6 -67.22 34.76 -3.36
C SER A 6 -67.45 33.57 -4.31
N GLU A 7 -66.58 33.47 -5.30
CA GLU A 7 -66.23 32.20 -5.95
C GLU A 7 -65.31 31.39 -5.02
N GLU A 8 -65.09 30.13 -5.38
CA GLU A 8 -64.11 29.17 -4.83
C GLU A 8 -64.52 28.28 -3.64
N ALA A 9 -65.03 27.08 -3.97
CA ALA A 9 -64.63 25.86 -3.29
C ALA A 9 -64.86 24.63 -4.18
N GLY A 10 -63.79 24.20 -4.85
CA GLY A 10 -63.47 22.77 -4.96
C GLY A 10 -63.92 22.02 -6.22
N ASP A 11 -63.46 22.47 -7.39
CA ASP A 11 -63.13 21.51 -8.45
C ASP A 11 -61.91 20.70 -8.01
N LEU A 12 -61.99 19.37 -8.18
CA LEU A 12 -60.97 18.49 -8.77
C LEU A 12 -61.27 17.03 -8.37
N GLU A 13 -62.12 16.41 -9.19
CA GLU A 13 -62.03 14.97 -9.45
C GLU A 13 -60.59 14.62 -9.82
N GLY A 14 -59.96 13.76 -9.02
CA GLY A 14 -58.59 13.34 -9.29
C GLY A 14 -58.13 12.30 -8.29
N ALA A 15 -58.53 11.05 -8.46
CA ALA A 15 -57.91 9.92 -7.77
C ALA A 15 -57.68 8.76 -8.75
N SER A 16 -56.44 8.74 -9.26
CA SER A 16 -55.79 7.75 -10.12
C SER A 16 -55.94 6.29 -9.67
N PRO A 17 -55.80 5.31 -10.58
CA PRO A 17 -55.90 3.89 -10.24
C PRO A 17 -54.76 3.45 -9.30
N VAL A 18 -55.12 2.64 -8.31
CA VAL A 18 -54.17 2.01 -7.36
C VAL A 18 -53.34 0.96 -8.10
N VAL A 19 -52.15 1.36 -8.57
CA VAL A 19 -51.15 0.42 -9.08
C VAL A 19 -50.35 -0.11 -7.88
N LYS A 20 -50.52 -1.40 -7.54
CA LYS A 20 -49.70 -2.09 -6.53
C LYS A 20 -48.24 -2.05 -6.95
N ALA A 21 -47.43 -1.26 -6.25
CA ALA A 21 -45.99 -1.22 -6.44
C ALA A 21 -45.38 -2.58 -6.06
N LYS A 22 -44.82 -3.28 -7.05
CA LYS A 22 -43.88 -4.39 -6.80
C LYS A 22 -42.68 -3.79 -6.06
N PRO A 23 -42.23 -4.34 -4.91
CA PRO A 23 -41.02 -3.85 -4.29
C PRO A 23 -39.86 -4.21 -5.23
N SER A 24 -39.41 -3.23 -6.02
CA SER A 24 -38.20 -3.34 -6.82
C SER A 24 -37.05 -3.58 -5.87
N LEU A 25 -36.56 -4.82 -5.85
CA LEU A 25 -35.33 -5.22 -5.19
C LEU A 25 -34.18 -4.34 -5.66
N VAL A 26 -33.87 -3.30 -4.91
CA VAL A 26 -32.52 -2.74 -4.86
C VAL A 26 -32.26 -2.32 -3.41
N PRO A 27 -31.31 -2.99 -2.74
CA PRO A 27 -30.01 -2.35 -2.64
C PRO A 27 -28.89 -3.37 -2.89
N SER A 28 -28.65 -3.69 -4.16
CA SER A 28 -27.57 -4.58 -4.60
C SER A 28 -26.18 -4.08 -4.18
N TRP A 29 -26.00 -2.77 -3.97
CA TRP A 29 -24.71 -2.20 -3.62
C TRP A 29 -24.30 -2.41 -2.15
N ILE A 30 -25.26 -2.36 -1.24
CA ILE A 30 -24.99 -2.54 0.20
C ILE A 30 -24.65 -4.00 0.47
N MET A 31 -25.38 -4.94 -0.14
CA MET A 31 -25.08 -6.37 -0.05
C MET A 31 -23.72 -6.70 -0.67
N LEU A 32 -23.35 -6.06 -1.77
CA LEU A 32 -22.03 -6.22 -2.39
C LEU A 32 -20.92 -5.70 -1.46
N GLY A 33 -21.07 -4.50 -0.90
CA GLY A 33 -20.12 -3.94 0.05
C GLY A 33 -19.98 -4.81 1.31
N PHE A 34 -21.08 -5.36 1.80
CA PHE A 34 -21.08 -6.25 2.96
C PHE A 34 -20.36 -7.57 2.67
N LEU A 35 -20.63 -8.21 1.53
CA LEU A 35 -19.94 -9.44 1.14
C LEU A 35 -18.44 -9.22 0.96
N ILE A 36 -18.03 -8.11 0.33
CA ILE A 36 -16.62 -7.74 0.18
C ILE A 36 -15.98 -7.48 1.56
N GLY A 37 -16.66 -6.74 2.44
CA GLY A 37 -16.17 -6.46 3.79
C GLY A 37 -16.03 -7.72 4.66
N ALA A 38 -17.00 -8.64 4.58
CA ALA A 38 -16.96 -9.91 5.29
C ALA A 38 -15.79 -10.79 4.81
N LEU A 39 -15.56 -10.85 3.50
CA LEU A 39 -14.46 -11.60 2.90
C LEU A 39 -13.10 -10.97 3.26
N PHE A 40 -13.02 -9.64 3.31
CA PHE A 40 -11.84 -8.92 3.77
C PHE A 40 -11.51 -9.23 5.23
N VAL A 41 -12.50 -9.16 6.13
CA VAL A 41 -12.31 -9.51 7.55
C VAL A 41 -11.92 -10.98 7.72
N TRP A 42 -12.49 -11.88 6.92
CA TRP A 42 -12.16 -13.30 6.95
C TRP A 42 -10.74 -13.61 6.45
N ALA A 43 -10.26 -12.84 5.47
CA ALA A 43 -8.89 -12.94 4.97
C ALA A 43 -7.84 -12.31 5.88
N LEU A 44 -8.24 -11.56 6.93
CA LEU A 44 -7.30 -11.02 7.89
C LEU A 44 -6.73 -12.17 8.75
N PRO A 45 -5.39 -12.29 8.87
CA PRO A 45 -4.79 -13.24 9.77
C PRO A 45 -5.28 -12.98 11.20
N ALA A 46 -5.63 -14.06 11.91
CA ALA A 46 -6.11 -13.97 13.29
C ALA A 46 -5.17 -13.08 14.10
N ARG A 47 -5.74 -12.02 14.71
CA ARG A 47 -5.00 -11.15 15.62
C ARG A 47 -4.40 -12.05 16.70
N LYS A 48 -3.06 -12.15 16.70
CA LYS A 48 -2.33 -12.66 17.86
C LYS A 48 -2.83 -11.86 19.07
N PRO A 49 -3.16 -12.51 20.21
CA PRO A 49 -3.59 -11.80 21.39
C PRO A 49 -2.58 -10.69 21.67
N ALA A 50 -3.09 -9.47 21.85
CA ALA A 50 -2.25 -8.34 22.20
C ALA A 50 -1.46 -8.74 23.44
N PRO A 51 -0.12 -8.59 23.46
CA PRO A 51 0.61 -8.74 24.71
C PRO A 51 -0.02 -7.75 25.72
N PRO A 52 -0.14 -8.14 27.00
CA PRO A 52 -0.71 -7.30 28.02
C PRO A 52 -0.07 -5.91 27.93
N ARG A 53 -0.90 -4.86 28.01
CA ARG A 53 -0.47 -3.48 27.95
C ARG A 53 0.58 -3.28 29.05
N LEU A 54 1.86 -3.32 28.68
CA LEU A 54 2.94 -3.04 29.60
C LEU A 54 2.79 -1.58 30.03
N GLU A 55 2.43 -1.42 31.29
CA GLU A 55 2.49 -0.14 31.97
C GLU A 55 3.89 0.45 31.79
N LYS A 56 3.91 1.77 31.56
CA LYS A 56 5.03 2.70 31.79
C LYS A 56 6.42 2.14 31.48
N SER A 57 6.93 2.50 30.31
CA SER A 57 8.33 2.34 29.87
C SER A 57 9.33 2.54 31.01
N GLU A 58 9.77 1.43 31.59
CA GLU A 58 11.06 1.34 32.24
C GLU A 58 12.15 1.59 31.19
N PRO A 59 13.29 2.19 31.56
CA PRO A 59 14.35 2.49 30.63
C PRO A 59 14.75 1.20 29.91
N ARG A 60 14.52 1.18 28.59
CA ARG A 60 14.88 0.07 27.69
C ARG A 60 16.32 -0.31 28.00
N THR A 61 16.49 -1.46 28.65
CA THR A 61 17.81 -2.00 28.92
C THR A 61 18.42 -2.24 27.54
N VAL A 62 19.43 -1.45 27.19
CA VAL A 62 20.22 -1.67 25.98
C VAL A 62 20.96 -2.97 26.25
N ILE A 63 20.39 -4.09 25.78
CA ILE A 63 21.10 -5.36 25.78
C ILE A 63 22.30 -5.15 24.86
N MET A 64 23.46 -4.92 25.47
CA MET A 64 24.72 -4.88 24.75
C MET A 64 24.97 -6.28 24.19
N LYS A 65 24.59 -6.49 22.93
CA LYS A 65 24.79 -7.74 22.18
C LYS A 65 26.29 -8.05 22.22
N THR A 66 26.66 -9.09 22.96
CA THR A 66 28.04 -9.37 23.43
C THR A 66 28.97 -9.95 22.35
N VAL A 67 28.45 -10.28 21.16
CA VAL A 67 29.27 -10.69 20.01
C VAL A 67 29.84 -9.43 19.37
N PRO A 68 31.13 -9.40 18.93
CA PRO A 68 31.64 -8.29 18.12
C PRO A 68 30.87 -8.19 16.81
N GLN A 69 29.77 -7.43 16.81
CA GLN A 69 28.90 -7.20 15.66
C GLN A 69 29.67 -6.52 14.53
N PHE A 70 30.65 -5.69 14.88
CA PHE A 70 31.49 -4.96 13.93
C PHE A 70 32.37 -5.86 13.07
N THR A 71 33.07 -6.85 13.65
CA THR A 71 33.89 -7.77 12.85
C THR A 71 33.04 -8.64 11.93
N THR A 72 31.83 -9.00 12.38
CA THR A 72 30.88 -9.78 11.59
C THR A 72 30.35 -8.96 10.41
N VAL A 73 29.87 -7.74 10.65
CA VAL A 73 29.36 -6.89 9.58
C VAL A 73 30.46 -6.50 8.60
N GLU A 74 31.69 -6.26 9.05
CA GLU A 74 32.84 -6.00 8.16
C GLU A 74 33.12 -7.17 7.21
N ALA A 75 33.15 -8.40 7.73
CA ALA A 75 33.37 -9.60 6.93
C ALA A 75 32.24 -9.83 5.92
N VAL A 76 30.99 -9.71 6.38
CA VAL A 76 29.81 -9.87 5.50
C VAL A 76 29.76 -8.77 4.45
N PHE A 77 30.05 -7.51 4.82
CA PHE A 77 30.08 -6.38 3.89
C PHE A 77 31.21 -6.50 2.87
N THR A 78 32.32 -7.14 3.21
CA THR A 78 33.40 -7.41 2.24
C THR A 78 32.90 -8.30 1.08
N GLU A 79 32.05 -9.28 1.37
CA GLU A 79 31.51 -10.19 0.35
C GLU A 79 30.28 -9.62 -0.37
N TRP A 80 29.40 -8.94 0.35
CA TRP A 80 28.08 -8.51 -0.13
C TRP A 80 27.98 -7.01 -0.45
N GLY A 81 28.94 -6.20 -0.03
CA GLY A 81 28.92 -4.73 -0.15
C GLY A 81 28.87 -4.22 -1.59
N LYS A 82 29.15 -5.06 -2.59
CA LYS A 82 28.98 -4.73 -4.02
C LYS A 82 27.54 -4.37 -4.42
N TYR A 83 26.55 -4.74 -3.61
CA TYR A 83 25.14 -4.39 -3.85
C TYR A 83 24.71 -3.12 -3.11
N ALA A 84 25.62 -2.47 -2.37
CA ALA A 84 25.32 -1.24 -1.65
C ALA A 84 25.11 -0.06 -2.60
N VAL A 85 24.07 0.73 -2.33
CA VAL A 85 23.75 1.95 -3.07
C VAL A 85 24.24 3.15 -2.29
N TRP A 86 25.31 3.74 -2.80
CA TRP A 86 26.00 4.87 -2.17
C TRP A 86 25.30 6.19 -2.47
N ASP A 87 25.22 7.05 -1.46
CA ASP A 87 24.84 8.46 -1.57
C ASP A 87 25.84 9.27 -0.76
N ASN A 88 26.59 10.17 -1.41
CA ASN A 88 27.66 10.95 -0.77
C ASN A 88 28.65 10.09 0.04
N GLU A 89 29.11 8.97 -0.55
CA GLU A 89 30.00 7.98 0.09
C GLU A 89 29.42 7.30 1.33
N LEU A 90 28.11 7.44 1.57
CA LEU A 90 27.39 6.86 2.71
C LEU A 90 26.32 5.88 2.22
N THR A 91 26.20 4.76 2.91
CA THR A 91 25.12 3.78 2.71
C THR A 91 24.61 3.29 4.05
N GLU A 92 23.34 2.91 4.12
CA GLU A 92 22.79 2.24 5.28
C GLU A 92 22.51 0.78 4.96
N ILE A 93 22.82 -0.11 5.89
CA ILE A 93 22.60 -1.54 5.79
C ILE A 93 22.01 -2.08 7.10
N ALA A 94 21.27 -3.17 7.02
CA ALA A 94 20.88 -3.94 8.19
C ALA A 94 21.34 -5.39 8.04
N LEU A 95 21.91 -5.94 9.11
CA LEU A 95 22.41 -7.31 9.18
C LEU A 95 21.31 -8.23 9.71
N TRP A 96 21.17 -9.39 9.06
CA TRP A 96 20.23 -10.44 9.46
C TRP A 96 20.63 -11.06 10.80
N SER A 97 19.65 -11.20 11.69
CA SER A 97 19.80 -11.87 12.98
C SER A 97 19.02 -13.18 13.00
N SER A 98 19.73 -14.29 13.23
CA SER A 98 19.11 -15.62 13.31
C SER A 98 18.20 -15.79 14.53
N GLU A 99 18.46 -15.02 15.59
CA GLU A 99 17.69 -15.03 16.84
C GLU A 99 16.27 -14.47 16.64
N THR A 100 16.18 -13.32 15.97
CA THR A 100 14.92 -12.62 15.70
C THR A 100 14.29 -13.03 14.38
N LYS A 101 15.04 -13.72 13.51
CA LYS A 101 14.67 -14.04 12.12
C LYS A 101 14.25 -12.78 11.36
N ASP A 102 15.01 -11.71 11.57
CA ASP A 102 14.77 -10.41 10.95
C ASP A 102 16.08 -9.60 10.86
N TYR A 103 16.05 -8.52 10.07
CA TYR A 103 17.14 -7.55 9.98
C TYR A 103 17.05 -6.54 11.12
N THR A 104 17.81 -6.77 12.19
CA THR A 104 17.73 -5.96 13.41
C THR A 104 18.91 -5.03 13.61
N ASP A 105 20.08 -5.44 13.13
CA ASP A 105 21.33 -4.76 13.46
C ASP A 105 21.65 -3.77 12.33
N CYS A 106 21.28 -2.51 12.52
CA CYS A 106 21.40 -1.48 11.50
C CYS A 106 22.75 -0.75 11.62
N PHE A 107 23.38 -0.49 10.48
CA PHE A 107 24.65 0.19 10.36
C PHE A 107 24.63 1.24 9.26
N GLU A 108 25.29 2.34 9.53
CA GLU A 108 25.74 3.33 8.56
C GLU A 108 27.17 2.97 8.16
N VAL A 109 27.41 2.86 6.86
CA VAL A 109 28.73 2.56 6.29
C VAL A 109 29.19 3.78 5.51
N LEU A 110 30.30 4.35 5.95
CA LEU A 110 30.99 5.41 5.26
C LEU A 110 32.17 4.82 4.49
N ARG A 111 32.27 5.16 3.21
CA ARG A 111 33.44 4.84 2.39
C ARG A 111 34.37 6.04 2.37
N SER A 112 35.66 5.79 2.58
CA SER A 112 36.70 6.80 2.42
C SER A 112 37.91 6.17 1.76
N GLY A 113 38.12 6.50 0.49
CA GLY A 113 39.16 5.89 -0.35
C GLY A 113 38.96 4.38 -0.48
N SER A 114 39.86 3.61 0.13
CA SER A 114 39.86 2.14 0.15
C SER A 114 39.30 1.52 1.43
N SER A 115 38.90 2.34 2.41
CA SER A 115 38.46 1.87 3.72
C SER A 115 36.98 2.10 3.93
N TYR A 116 36.37 1.22 4.74
CA TYR A 116 34.98 1.32 5.17
C TYR A 116 34.94 1.54 6.67
N PHE A 117 34.09 2.47 7.11
CA PHE A 117 33.85 2.77 8.51
C PHE A 117 32.40 2.45 8.83
N PHE A 118 32.19 1.69 9.90
CA PHE A 118 30.88 1.22 10.32
C PHE A 118 30.46 1.93 11.59
N ARG A 119 29.22 2.41 11.60
CA ARG A 119 28.60 3.03 12.77
C ARG A 119 27.24 2.40 12.99
N SER A 120 26.95 1.96 14.21
CA SER A 120 25.61 1.44 14.52
C SER A 120 24.58 2.57 14.55
N ILE A 121 23.41 2.31 13.98
CA ILE A 121 22.26 3.21 13.98
C ILE A 121 21.04 2.48 14.57
N PRO A 122 20.09 3.19 15.20
CA PRO A 122 18.95 2.54 15.85
C PRO A 122 17.95 1.93 14.86
N ARG A 123 17.91 2.44 13.63
CA ARG A 123 17.07 1.97 12.52
C ARG A 123 17.57 2.56 11.20
N LEU A 124 17.22 1.93 10.08
CA LEU A 124 17.37 2.51 8.75
C LEU A 124 16.55 3.79 8.63
N THR A 125 17.14 4.83 8.05
CA THR A 125 16.48 6.09 7.71
C THR A 125 16.14 6.16 6.22
N ARG A 126 16.90 5.45 5.39
CA ARG A 126 16.66 5.34 3.95
C ARG A 126 15.67 4.21 3.62
N PRO A 127 14.92 4.32 2.51
CA PRO A 127 14.05 3.24 2.05
C PRO A 127 14.84 1.96 1.77
N VAL A 128 14.26 0.81 2.10
CA VAL A 128 14.86 -0.50 1.81
C VAL A 128 14.85 -0.73 0.30
N LEU A 129 15.98 -1.19 -0.22
CA LEU A 129 16.11 -1.59 -1.62
C LEU A 129 15.32 -2.88 -1.87
N THR A 130 14.20 -2.75 -2.58
CA THR A 130 13.27 -3.86 -2.87
C THR A 130 13.63 -4.65 -4.13
N HIS A 131 14.62 -4.20 -4.90
CA HIS A 131 14.95 -4.75 -6.22
C HIS A 131 16.45 -4.95 -6.41
N GLY A 132 16.84 -5.95 -7.20
CA GLY A 132 18.26 -6.21 -7.53
C GLY A 132 19.08 -6.87 -6.41
N THR A 133 18.49 -7.10 -5.24
CA THR A 133 19.08 -7.84 -4.13
C THR A 133 18.68 -9.31 -4.16
N ARG A 134 19.59 -10.17 -3.70
CA ARG A 134 19.36 -11.62 -3.65
C ARG A 134 18.41 -11.96 -2.51
N GLU A 135 17.45 -12.87 -2.74
CA GLU A 135 16.40 -13.23 -1.76
C GLU A 135 16.95 -13.77 -0.42
N ASN A 136 18.16 -14.33 -0.42
CA ASN A 136 18.83 -14.86 0.78
C ASN A 136 20.08 -14.04 1.17
N SER A 137 20.04 -12.72 0.96
CA SER A 137 21.13 -11.83 1.34
C SER A 137 21.24 -11.75 2.88
N PRO A 138 22.43 -11.86 3.48
CA PRO A 138 22.62 -11.60 4.91
C PRO A 138 22.51 -10.09 5.23
N LEU A 139 22.55 -9.22 4.22
CA LEU A 139 22.40 -7.77 4.34
C LEU A 139 21.15 -7.28 3.63
N GLN A 140 20.40 -6.43 4.31
CA GLN A 140 19.37 -5.59 3.73
C GLN A 140 19.98 -4.24 3.38
N PHE A 141 19.91 -3.87 2.10
CA PHE A 141 20.44 -2.61 1.58
C PHE A 141 19.35 -1.55 1.50
N THR A 142 19.76 -0.29 1.42
CA THR A 142 18.86 0.85 1.21
C THR A 142 19.06 1.45 -0.17
N GLU A 143 18.03 2.11 -0.69
CA GLU A 143 18.05 2.84 -1.97
C GLU A 143 18.10 4.35 -1.72
N THR A 144 18.37 5.14 -2.77
CA THR A 144 18.26 6.60 -2.69
C THR A 144 16.81 7.03 -2.93
N GLU A 145 16.42 8.19 -2.39
CA GLU A 145 15.08 8.73 -2.65
C GLU A 145 14.86 9.01 -4.15
N ALA A 146 15.91 9.46 -4.86
CA ALA A 146 15.86 9.69 -6.31
C ALA A 146 15.59 8.39 -7.08
N GLN A 147 16.34 7.32 -6.79
CA GLN A 147 16.16 6.02 -7.45
C GLN A 147 14.76 5.44 -7.19
N ARG A 148 14.26 5.60 -5.97
CA ARG A 148 12.88 5.20 -5.63
C ARG A 148 11.84 6.01 -6.39
N ALA A 149 12.04 7.33 -6.50
CA ALA A 149 11.12 8.21 -7.21
C ALA A 149 11.06 7.91 -8.71
N GLU A 150 12.23 7.63 -9.33
CA GLU A 150 12.34 7.19 -10.72
C GLU A 150 11.57 5.88 -10.92
N TRP A 151 11.83 4.87 -10.09
CA TRP A 151 11.15 3.58 -10.18
C TRP A 151 9.63 3.69 -9.99
N LEU A 152 9.17 4.46 -8.99
CA LEU A 152 7.76 4.71 -8.77
C LEU A 152 7.10 5.44 -9.95
N GLY A 153 7.85 6.31 -10.61
CA GLY A 153 7.44 6.99 -11.84
C GLY A 153 7.25 6.02 -13.00
N GLU A 154 8.24 5.16 -13.26
CA GLU A 154 8.18 4.14 -14.32
C GLU A 154 7.03 3.15 -14.11
N LYS A 155 6.92 2.58 -12.91
CA LYS A 155 5.82 1.68 -12.53
C LYS A 155 4.45 2.29 -12.76
N ARG A 156 4.30 3.57 -12.42
CA ARG A 156 3.05 4.31 -12.64
C ARG A 156 2.75 4.41 -14.13
N GLN A 157 3.74 4.76 -14.96
CA GLN A 157 3.55 4.85 -16.41
C GLN A 157 3.19 3.50 -17.03
N GLU A 158 3.87 2.42 -16.64
CA GLU A 158 3.57 1.05 -17.11
C GLU A 158 2.14 0.62 -16.74
N THR A 159 1.73 0.92 -15.50
CA THR A 159 0.37 0.64 -15.03
C THR A 159 -0.67 1.41 -15.86
N TRP A 160 -0.43 2.69 -16.12
CA TRP A 160 -1.32 3.51 -16.97
C TRP A 160 -1.39 2.99 -18.41
N ARG A 161 -0.26 2.59 -19.00
CA ARG A 161 -0.23 1.99 -20.35
C ARG A 161 -1.04 0.70 -20.40
N SER A 162 -0.85 -0.18 -19.43
CA SER A 162 -1.58 -1.45 -19.35
C SER A 162 -3.09 -1.24 -19.22
N LEU A 163 -3.51 -0.25 -18.43
CA LEU A 163 -4.93 0.11 -18.28
C LEU A 163 -5.51 0.71 -19.57
N SER A 164 -4.75 1.59 -20.25
CA SER A 164 -5.20 2.17 -21.53
C SER A 164 -5.32 1.12 -22.64
N ASP A 165 -4.39 0.17 -22.70
CA ASP A 165 -4.41 -0.91 -23.69
C ASP A 165 -5.57 -1.88 -23.44
N ALA A 166 -5.85 -2.19 -22.16
CA ALA A 166 -7.02 -2.98 -21.78
C ALA A 166 -8.33 -2.27 -22.16
N ALA A 167 -8.45 -0.96 -21.93
CA ALA A 167 -9.61 -0.18 -22.31
C ALA A 167 -9.82 -0.16 -23.85
N ARG A 168 -8.75 0.04 -24.61
CA ARG A 168 -8.78 0.01 -26.08
C ARG A 168 -9.17 -1.36 -26.62
N SER A 169 -8.60 -2.44 -26.06
CA SER A 169 -8.93 -3.81 -26.45
C SER A 169 -10.40 -4.15 -26.19
N LYS A 170 -10.95 -3.65 -25.08
CA LYS A 170 -12.38 -3.81 -24.75
C LYS A 170 -13.30 -3.06 -25.72
N ALA A 171 -12.91 -1.85 -26.15
CA ALA A 171 -13.68 -1.06 -27.12
C ALA A 171 -13.69 -1.64 -28.54
N ILE A 172 -12.62 -2.34 -28.94
CA ILE A 172 -12.53 -3.04 -30.24
C ILE A 172 -13.37 -4.33 -30.23
N THR A 173 -13.56 -4.94 -29.06
CA THR A 173 -14.30 -6.21 -28.92
C THR A 173 -15.81 -6.02 -28.74
N SER A 174 -16.29 -4.78 -28.53
CA SER A 174 -17.74 -4.50 -28.53
C SER A 174 -18.29 -4.48 -29.96
N PRO A 175 -19.25 -5.37 -30.31
CA PRO A 175 -19.86 -5.37 -31.64
C PRO A 175 -20.71 -4.11 -31.84
N PRO A 176 -20.85 -3.59 -33.07
CA PRO A 176 -21.72 -2.46 -33.35
C PRO A 176 -23.16 -2.83 -33.01
N THR A 177 -23.75 -2.12 -32.04
CA THR A 177 -25.17 -2.15 -31.73
C THR A 177 -25.94 -1.82 -33.01
N LYS A 178 -26.57 -2.85 -33.61
CA LYS A 178 -27.41 -2.72 -34.80
C LYS A 178 -28.56 -1.76 -34.46
N ALA A 179 -28.66 -0.66 -35.20
CA ALA A 179 -29.74 0.31 -35.06
C ALA A 179 -31.10 -0.36 -35.32
N PRO A 180 -32.16 -0.05 -34.57
CA PRO A 180 -33.49 -0.59 -34.84
C PRO A 180 -34.02 0.00 -36.16
N GLU A 181 -34.36 -0.89 -37.10
CA GLU A 181 -35.11 -0.58 -38.31
C GLU A 181 -36.51 -0.10 -37.92
N THR A 182 -36.86 1.12 -38.31
CA THR A 182 -38.18 1.73 -38.12
C THR A 182 -39.13 1.21 -39.21
N PRO A 183 -40.39 0.84 -38.87
CA PRO A 183 -41.36 0.29 -39.82
C PRO A 183 -41.87 1.29 -40.86
#